data_AF-A0A061SB80-F1
#
_entry.id   AF-A0A061SB80-F1
#
_cell.length_a   1.000
_cell.length_b   1.000
_cell.length_c   1.000
_cell.angle_alpha   90.00
_cell.angle_beta   90.00
_cell.angle_gamma   90.00
#
_symmetry.space_group_name_H-M   'P 1'
#
loop_
_entity.id
_entity.type
_entity.pdbx_description
1 polymer ?
#
loop_
_entity_poly.entity_id
_entity_poly.type
_entity_poly.pdbx_seq_one_letter_code
_entity_poly.pdbx_strand_id
1 'polypeptide(L)'
;TDALLEVLASCAKRRPWEFPKDAKTDRSPAMVALEVTREKLFQRLNKELPYRCTVAHVSWRTLKDGSIRVEQEIQVGTEAQRGIVVG
;
A
#
# COMPACT_ATOMS: atom_id res chain seq x y z
N THR A 1 -16.96 -13.14 -10.34
CA THR A 1 -16.52 -12.61 -9.03
C THR A 1 -17.47 -13.04 -7.93
N ASP A 2 -18.79 -13.00 -8.18
CA ASP A 2 -19.82 -13.38 -7.17
C ASP A 2 -19.80 -14.86 -6.78
N ALA A 3 -19.61 -15.77 -7.74
CA ALA A 3 -19.50 -17.21 -7.45
C ALA A 3 -18.35 -17.56 -6.48
N LEU A 4 -17.23 -16.83 -6.53
CA LEU A 4 -16.12 -17.01 -5.58
C LEU A 4 -16.52 -16.56 -4.18
N LEU A 5 -17.24 -15.44 -4.06
CA LEU A 5 -17.72 -14.93 -2.79
C LEU A 5 -18.73 -15.89 -2.16
N GLU A 6 -19.62 -16.48 -2.96
CA GLU A 6 -20.57 -17.50 -2.50
C GLU A 6 -19.87 -18.74 -1.94
N VAL A 7 -18.87 -19.26 -2.65
CA VAL A 7 -18.07 -20.41 -2.18
C VAL A 7 -17.37 -20.08 -0.86
N LEU A 8 -16.70 -18.93 -0.78
CA LEU A 8 -16.01 -18.51 0.45
C LEU A 8 -16.98 -18.32 1.62
N ALA A 9 -18.15 -17.72 1.37
CA ALA A 9 -19.19 -17.57 2.37
C ALA A 9 -19.73 -18.93 2.86
N SER A 10 -19.87 -19.91 1.96
CA SER A 10 -20.33 -21.27 2.32
C SER A 10 -19.33 -22.02 3.21
N CYS A 11 -18.04 -21.70 3.12
CA CYS A 11 -16.98 -22.27 3.95
C CYS A 11 -16.90 -21.65 5.35
N ALA A 12 -17.55 -20.50 5.59
CA ALA A 12 -17.44 -19.78 6.85
C ALA A 12 -18.19 -20.50 7.98
N LYS A 13 -17.54 -20.65 9.14
CA LYS A 13 -18.21 -21.18 10.34
C LYS A 13 -19.18 -20.14 10.90
N ARG A 14 -20.40 -20.57 11.25
CA ARG A 14 -21.40 -19.68 11.86
C ARG A 14 -20.96 -19.27 13.27
N ARG A 15 -20.69 -17.99 13.46
CA ARG A 15 -20.27 -17.39 14.74
C ARG A 15 -20.61 -15.90 14.75
N PRO A 16 -20.65 -15.23 15.92
CA PRO A 16 -20.74 -13.78 15.97
C PRO A 16 -19.59 -13.13 15.21
N TRP A 17 -19.87 -12.01 14.56
CA TRP A 17 -18.86 -11.20 13.89
C TRP A 17 -17.80 -10.74 14.89
N GLU A 18 -16.52 -10.95 14.57
CA GLU A 18 -15.41 -10.41 15.37
C GLU A 18 -15.24 -8.90 15.18
N PHE A 19 -15.65 -8.38 14.02
CA PHE A 19 -15.51 -6.97 13.64
C PHE A 19 -16.88 -6.38 13.28
N PRO A 20 -17.13 -5.10 13.65
CA PRO A 20 -18.30 -4.36 13.16
C PRO A 20 -18.36 -4.28 11.63
N LYS A 21 -19.57 -4.11 11.08
CA LYS A 21 -19.77 -3.97 9.63
C LYS A 21 -18.98 -2.80 9.02
N ASP A 22 -18.84 -1.72 9.78
CA ASP A 22 -18.15 -0.50 9.34
C ASP A 22 -16.69 -0.44 9.80
N ALA A 23 -16.15 -1.56 10.29
CA ALA A 23 -14.76 -1.66 10.70
C ALA A 23 -13.86 -1.37 9.51
N LYS A 24 -13.12 -0.27 9.58
CA LYS A 24 -11.96 -0.07 8.72
C LYS A 24 -10.89 -1.08 9.16
N THR A 25 -10.08 -1.53 8.21
CA THR A 25 -8.89 -2.31 8.55
C THR A 25 -8.03 -1.52 9.53
N ASP A 26 -7.19 -2.21 10.28
CA ASP A 26 -6.18 -1.65 11.18
C ASP A 26 -5.10 -0.82 10.46
N ARG A 27 -5.30 -0.50 9.19
CA ARG A 27 -4.34 0.22 8.36
C ARG A 27 -4.40 1.72 8.62
N SER A 28 -3.28 2.27 9.08
CA SER A 28 -3.12 3.71 9.17
C SER A 28 -3.10 4.37 7.76
N PRO A 29 -3.51 5.64 7.62
CA PRO A 29 -3.43 6.35 6.35
C PRO A 29 -2.04 6.35 5.72
N ALA A 30 -0.99 6.38 6.56
CA ALA A 30 0.40 6.28 6.12
C ALA A 30 0.71 4.91 5.49
N MET A 31 0.21 3.81 6.06
CA MET A 31 0.37 2.48 5.47
C MET A 31 -0.38 2.36 4.15
N VAL A 32 -1.58 2.94 4.05
CA VAL A 32 -2.31 2.98 2.77
C VAL A 32 -1.52 3.76 1.71
N ALA A 33 -0.98 4.92 2.06
CA ALA A 33 -0.15 5.71 1.14
C ALA A 33 1.12 4.95 0.71
N LEU A 34 1.73 4.17 1.61
CA LEU A 34 2.90 3.34 1.31
C LEU A 34 2.56 2.28 0.25
N GLU A 35 1.43 1.58 0.42
CA GLU A 35 0.96 0.57 -0.53
C GLU A 35 0.61 1.16 -1.90
N VAL A 36 -0.01 2.35 -1.94
CA VAL A 36 -0.29 3.04 -3.20
C VAL A 36 1.01 3.33 -3.97
N THR A 37 2.02 3.87 -3.29
CA THR A 37 3.33 4.13 -3.93
C THR A 37 3.99 2.83 -4.38
N ARG A 38 3.93 1.77 -3.55
CA ARG A 38 4.45 0.44 -3.90
C ARG A 38 3.80 -0.11 -5.17
N GLU A 39 2.47 -0.03 -5.28
CA GLU A 39 1.72 -0.42 -6.48
C GLU A 39 2.23 0.32 -7.73
N LYS A 40 2.51 1.63 -7.62
CA LYS A 40 3.03 2.42 -8.75
C LYS A 40 4.45 2.03 -9.14
N LEU A 41 5.30 1.65 -8.18
CA LEU A 41 6.62 1.08 -8.49
C LEU A 41 6.49 -0.22 -9.27
N PHE A 42 5.57 -1.11 -8.89
CA PHE A 42 5.32 -2.36 -9.63
C PHE A 42 4.78 -2.13 -11.05
N GLN A 43 3.96 -1.09 -11.25
CA GLN A 43 3.41 -0.77 -12.57
C GLN A 43 4.43 -0.10 -13.50
N ARG A 44 5.39 0.66 -12.96
CA ARG A 44 6.30 1.49 -13.75
C ARG A 44 7.70 0.89 -13.91
N LEU A 45 8.18 0.17 -12.90
CA LEU A 45 9.49 -0.47 -12.94
C LEU A 45 9.35 -1.90 -13.44
N ASN A 46 10.30 -2.34 -14.25
CA ASN A 46 10.30 -3.67 -14.86
C ASN A 46 11.27 -4.62 -14.14
N LYS A 47 11.12 -5.92 -14.45
CA LYS A 47 12.00 -7.00 -13.95
C LYS A 47 12.03 -7.04 -12.43
N GLU A 48 13.21 -7.20 -11.83
CA GLU A 48 13.37 -7.35 -10.38
C GLU A 48 13.47 -6.03 -9.61
N LEU A 49 13.44 -4.88 -10.30
CA LEU A 49 13.61 -3.58 -9.66
C LEU A 49 12.55 -3.28 -8.60
N PRO A 50 11.23 -3.45 -8.84
CA PRO A 50 10.21 -3.19 -7.82
C PRO A 50 10.44 -3.98 -6.51
N TYR A 51 10.94 -5.21 -6.62
CA TYR A 51 11.16 -6.09 -5.47
C TYR A 51 12.41 -5.73 -4.66
N ARG A 52 13.33 -4.97 -5.26
CA ARG A 52 14.57 -4.50 -4.63
C ARG A 52 14.48 -3.06 -4.11
N CYS A 53 13.31 -2.44 -4.24
CA CYS A 53 13.03 -1.11 -3.71
C CYS A 53 12.19 -1.23 -2.43
N THR A 54 12.52 -0.41 -1.44
CA THR A 54 11.72 -0.26 -0.22
C THR A 54 11.14 1.14 -0.19
N VAL A 55 9.83 1.25 0.03
CA VAL A 55 9.16 2.54 0.29
C VAL A 55 9.07 2.71 1.79
N ALA A 56 9.72 3.73 2.34
CA ALA A 56 9.66 4.10 3.74
C ALA A 56 8.80 5.36 3.92
N HIS A 57 7.95 5.37 4.94
CA HIS A 57 7.22 6.58 5.34
C HIS A 57 8.12 7.48 6.18
N VAL A 58 8.21 8.77 5.83
CA VAL A 58 9.05 9.74 6.52
C VAL A 58 8.21 10.70 7.37
N SER A 59 7.21 11.34 6.77
CA SER A 59 6.34 12.25 7.52
C SER A 59 4.93 12.38 6.94
N TRP A 60 3.98 12.67 7.81
CA TRP A 60 2.59 12.96 7.47
C TRP A 60 2.18 14.25 8.15
N ARG A 61 1.87 15.29 7.37
CA ARG A 61 1.52 16.62 7.90
C ARG A 61 0.26 17.15 7.25
N THR A 62 -0.66 17.65 8.07
CA THR A 62 -1.79 18.46 7.60
C THR A 62 -1.32 19.91 7.46
N LEU A 63 -1.48 20.48 6.28
CA LEU A 63 -1.11 21.86 5.97
C LEU A 63 -2.24 22.82 6.37
N LYS A 64 -1.94 24.13 6.38
CA LYS A 64 -2.88 25.17 6.85
C LYS A 64 -4.14 25.27 6.01
N ASP A 65 -4.07 24.89 4.74
CA ASP A 65 -5.19 24.84 3.80
C ASP A 65 -6.01 23.54 3.90
N GLY A 66 -5.68 22.65 4.83
CA GLY A 66 -6.32 21.36 5.01
C GLY A 66 -5.79 20.25 4.10
N SER A 67 -4.85 20.54 3.21
CA SER A 67 -4.20 19.51 2.39
C SER A 67 -3.27 18.63 3.21
N ILE A 68 -2.98 17.43 2.70
CA ILE A 68 -2.11 16.45 3.37
C ILE A 68 -0.80 16.36 2.59
N ARG A 69 0.31 16.65 3.26
CA ARG A 69 1.66 16.38 2.77
C ARG A 69 2.14 15.04 3.30
N VAL A 70 2.42 14.13 2.38
CA VAL A 70 2.99 12.81 2.66
C VAL A 70 4.42 12.80 2.13
N GLU A 71 5.39 12.56 3.00
CA GLU A 71 6.78 12.37 2.63
C GLU A 71 7.13 10.89 2.73
N GLN A 72 7.69 10.37 1.64
CA GLN A 72 8.12 8.98 1.51
C GLN A 72 9.49 8.94 0.85
N GLU A 73 10.29 7.96 1.23
CA GLU A 73 11.60 7.70 0.65
C GLU A 73 11.58 6.36 -0.09
N ILE A 74 12.11 6.33 -1.32
CA ILE A 74 12.31 5.09 -2.08
C ILE A 74 13.78 4.72 -1.96
N GLN A 75 14.05 3.68 -1.17
CA GLN A 75 15.39 3.17 -0.93
C GLN A 75 15.73 2.10 -1.96
N VAL A 76 16.90 2.22 -2.59
CA VAL A 76 17.39 1.34 -3.66
C VAL A 76 18.79 0.84 -3.33
N GLY A 77 19.15 -0.34 -3.84
CA GLY A 77 20.41 -1.01 -3.49
C GLY A 77 21.66 -0.46 -4.20
N THR A 78 21.51 0.14 -5.39
CA THR A 78 22.66 0.67 -6.15
C THR A 78 22.33 1.98 -6.87
N GLU A 79 23.36 2.75 -7.22
CA GLU A 79 23.19 4.01 -7.95
C GLU A 79 22.62 3.82 -9.36
N ALA A 80 22.99 2.73 -10.05
CA ALA A 80 22.39 2.37 -11.33
C ALA A 80 20.87 2.13 -11.21
N GLN A 81 20.43 1.49 -10.12
CA GLN A 81 19.00 1.32 -9.84
C GLN A 81 18.33 2.65 -9.53
N ARG A 82 18.99 3.54 -8.76
CA ARG A 82 18.50 4.91 -8.51
C ARG A 82 18.25 5.65 -9.82
N GLY A 83 19.18 5.58 -10.77
CA GLY A 83 19.03 6.17 -12.09
C GLY A 83 17.76 5.70 -12.81
N ILE A 84 17.48 4.40 -12.78
CA ILE A 84 16.28 3.83 -13.42
C ILE A 84 14.98 4.28 -12.71
N VAL A 85 14.99 4.38 -11.38
CA VAL A 85 13.81 4.78 -10.60
C VAL A 85 13.47 6.26 -10.79
N VAL A 86 14.50 7.12 -10.89
CA VAL A 86 14.32 8.56 -11.14
C VAL A 86 13.93 8.83 -12.60
N GLY A 87 14.45 8.03 -13.54
CA GLY A 87 14.29 8.22 -14.98
C GLY A 87 15.45 8.97 -15.60
#